data_AF-A0A935II98-F1
#
_entry.id   AF-A0A935II98-F1
#
_cell.length_a   1.000
_cell.length_b   1.000
_cell.length_c   1.000
_cell.angle_alpha   90.00
_cell.angle_beta   90.00
_cell.angle_gamma   90.00
#
_symmetry.space_group_name_H-M   'P 1'
#
loop_
_entity.id
_entity.type
_entity.pdbx_description
1 polymer ?
#
loop_
_entity_poly.entity_id
_entity_poly.type
_entity_poly.pdbx_seq_one_letter_code
_entity_poly.pdbx_strand_id
1 'polypeptide(L)'
;MAASDWTLSRALLGDRDARRRLAADVFGIAGLAVEPTYHGLAAHRERLIRTHSIGHVLDVGANTGQYAKALLASGYQGLVTSFEPNPRAAKELRATAAGRPAWTVHEVALTSSEGRMTLHVTDDSQSTSLLVPTADYAFMQKNHEVEVDTQTLDAFGPFASPADAKGLLLKMDVQGFEGDVLRGAARTLESCTC
;
A
#
# COMPACT_ATOMS: atom_id res chain seq x y z
N MET A 1 1.76 -21.58 -48.10
CA MET A 1 2.03 -21.85 -46.68
C MET A 1 3.40 -21.28 -46.36
N ALA A 2 3.45 -20.09 -45.77
CA ALA A 2 4.68 -19.50 -45.25
C ALA A 2 4.53 -19.48 -43.72
N ALA A 3 5.30 -20.32 -43.03
CA ALA A 3 5.46 -20.22 -41.60
C ALA A 3 6.34 -18.97 -41.34
N SER A 4 5.78 -17.96 -40.68
CA SER A 4 6.58 -16.84 -40.20
C SER A 4 7.41 -17.31 -39.01
N ASP A 5 8.73 -17.26 -39.15
CA ASP A 5 9.68 -17.50 -38.07
C ASP A 5 9.59 -16.35 -37.05
N TRP A 6 8.86 -16.60 -35.96
CA TRP A 6 8.81 -15.68 -34.83
C TRP A 6 10.01 -15.93 -33.93
N THR A 7 10.93 -14.97 -33.87
CA THR A 7 11.99 -14.96 -32.86
C THR A 7 11.60 -14.05 -31.70
N LEU A 8 11.27 -14.65 -30.55
CA LEU A 8 11.08 -13.94 -29.29
C LEU A 8 12.43 -13.39 -28.82
N SER A 9 12.64 -12.07 -28.97
CA SER A 9 13.86 -11.44 -28.48
C SER A 9 13.87 -11.40 -26.95
N ARG A 10 15.03 -11.67 -26.32
CA ARG A 10 15.21 -11.55 -24.86
C ARG A 10 14.93 -10.14 -24.33
N ALA A 11 14.92 -9.11 -25.18
CA ALA A 11 14.62 -7.73 -24.79
C ALA A 11 13.14 -7.54 -24.42
N LEU A 12 12.20 -8.22 -25.10
CA LEU A 12 10.77 -8.21 -24.75
C LEU A 12 10.48 -8.91 -23.41
N LEU A 13 11.38 -9.82 -23.00
CA LEU A 13 11.33 -10.44 -21.69
C LEU A 13 11.92 -9.51 -20.59
N GLY A 14 12.49 -8.35 -20.87
CA GLY A 14 12.92 -7.44 -19.79
C GLY A 14 11.77 -6.61 -19.21
N ASP A 15 10.74 -6.36 -20.02
CA ASP A 15 9.69 -5.38 -19.76
C ASP A 15 8.40 -6.08 -19.29
N ARG A 16 7.99 -5.77 -18.06
CA ARG A 16 6.82 -6.35 -17.41
C ARG A 16 5.51 -5.98 -18.11
N ASP A 17 5.43 -4.78 -18.68
CA ASP A 17 4.22 -4.32 -19.37
C ASP A 17 4.15 -4.87 -20.79
N ALA A 18 5.29 -5.02 -21.46
CA ALA A 18 5.36 -5.73 -22.74
C ALA A 18 4.92 -7.19 -22.58
N ARG A 19 5.36 -7.88 -21.52
CA ARG A 19 4.92 -9.25 -21.19
C ARG A 19 3.43 -9.34 -20.90
N ARG A 20 2.86 -8.36 -20.20
CA ARG A 20 1.43 -8.31 -19.88
C ARG A 20 0.57 -8.10 -21.12
N ARG A 21 0.97 -7.19 -22.00
CA ARG A 21 0.28 -6.93 -23.27
C ARG A 21 0.32 -8.17 -24.17
N LEU A 22 1.50 -8.78 -24.31
CA LEU A 22 1.66 -10.00 -25.08
C LEU A 22 0.79 -11.15 -24.54
N ALA A 23 0.72 -11.32 -23.21
CA ALA A 23 -0.17 -12.30 -22.60
C ALA A 23 -1.64 -11.98 -22.91
N ALA A 24 -2.07 -10.73 -22.67
CA ALA A 24 -3.45 -10.31 -22.94
C ALA A 24 -3.85 -10.52 -24.42
N ASP A 25 -2.95 -10.21 -25.36
CA ASP A 25 -3.19 -10.39 -26.80
C ASP A 25 -3.30 -11.88 -27.18
N VAL A 26 -2.41 -12.73 -26.65
CA VAL A 26 -2.42 -14.18 -26.93
C VAL A 26 -3.70 -14.84 -26.39
N PHE A 27 -4.12 -14.49 -25.18
CA PHE A 27 -5.35 -15.04 -24.60
C PHE A 27 -6.62 -14.41 -25.21
N GLY A 28 -6.56 -13.15 -25.64
CA GLY A 28 -7.64 -12.48 -26.37
C GLY A 28 -7.94 -13.13 -27.72
N ILE A 29 -6.91 -13.58 -28.45
CA ILE A 29 -7.06 -14.37 -29.69
C ILE A 29 -7.81 -15.70 -29.42
N ALA A 30 -7.65 -16.27 -28.23
CA ALA A 30 -8.36 -17.49 -27.80
C ALA A 30 -9.77 -17.22 -27.23
N GLY A 31 -10.24 -15.96 -27.25
CA GLY A 31 -11.55 -15.59 -26.70
C GLY A 31 -11.62 -15.56 -25.17
N LEU A 32 -10.47 -15.54 -24.49
CA LEU A 32 -10.35 -15.51 -23.04
C LEU A 32 -9.93 -14.11 -22.58
N ALA A 33 -10.75 -13.49 -21.72
CA ALA A 33 -10.37 -12.26 -21.05
C ALA A 33 -9.34 -12.54 -19.95
N VAL A 34 -8.16 -11.93 -20.04
CA VAL A 34 -7.15 -11.98 -18.97
C VAL A 34 -7.31 -10.75 -18.11
N GLU A 35 -8.07 -10.91 -17.03
CA GLU A 35 -8.04 -9.95 -15.94
C GLU A 35 -7.00 -10.40 -14.91
N PRO A 36 -6.20 -9.49 -14.32
CA PRO A 36 -5.30 -9.82 -13.23
C PRO A 36 -6.13 -10.24 -12.01
N THR A 37 -6.38 -11.52 -11.86
CA THR A 37 -7.13 -12.05 -10.73
C THR A 37 -6.18 -12.30 -9.56
N TYR A 38 -5.92 -11.27 -8.76
CA TYR A 38 -5.31 -11.43 -7.42
C TYR A 38 -6.28 -12.10 -6.42
N HIS A 39 -7.16 -12.99 -6.89
CA HIS A 39 -8.29 -13.53 -6.14
C HIS A 39 -7.85 -14.28 -4.86
N GLY A 40 -6.68 -14.92 -4.88
CA GLY A 40 -6.18 -15.66 -3.72
C GLY A 40 -5.86 -14.77 -2.51
N LEU A 41 -5.16 -13.65 -2.73
CA LEU A 41 -4.76 -12.74 -1.64
C LEU A 41 -5.95 -11.94 -1.11
N ALA A 42 -6.84 -11.48 -1.99
CA ALA A 42 -8.06 -10.77 -1.60
C ALA A 42 -9.00 -11.68 -0.80
N ALA A 43 -9.27 -12.89 -1.29
CA ALA A 43 -10.12 -13.86 -0.58
C ALA A 43 -9.49 -14.31 0.74
N HIS A 44 -8.16 -14.47 0.80
CA HIS A 44 -7.46 -14.77 2.04
C HIS A 44 -7.63 -13.65 3.07
N ARG A 45 -7.39 -12.39 2.66
CA ARG A 45 -7.61 -11.20 3.50
C ARG A 45 -9.04 -11.14 4.03
N GLU A 46 -10.04 -11.30 3.16
CA GLU A 46 -11.45 -11.25 3.56
C GLU A 46 -11.81 -12.37 4.54
N ARG A 47 -11.23 -13.56 4.36
CA ARG A 47 -11.36 -14.66 5.32
C ARG A 47 -10.77 -14.28 6.68
N LEU A 48 -9.55 -13.73 6.73
CA LEU A 48 -8.94 -13.28 7.99
C LEU A 48 -9.80 -12.20 8.67
N ILE A 49 -10.27 -11.21 7.91
CA ILE A 49 -11.13 -10.14 8.42
C ILE A 49 -12.38 -10.70 9.09
N ARG A 50 -13.05 -11.68 8.46
CA ARG A 50 -14.23 -12.33 9.07
C ARG A 50 -13.86 -13.19 10.27
N THR A 51 -12.85 -14.05 10.14
CA THR A 51 -12.44 -14.99 11.19
C THR A 51 -12.03 -14.28 12.48
N HIS A 52 -11.33 -13.15 12.36
CA HIS A 52 -10.87 -12.37 13.51
C HIS A 52 -11.81 -11.21 13.87
N SER A 53 -12.97 -11.11 13.22
CA SER A 53 -13.96 -10.03 13.45
C SER A 53 -13.32 -8.65 13.44
N ILE A 54 -12.51 -8.40 12.40
CA ILE A 54 -11.75 -7.15 12.27
C ILE A 54 -12.74 -5.99 12.09
N GLY A 55 -12.79 -5.09 13.06
CA GLY A 55 -13.65 -3.90 13.07
C GLY A 55 -12.94 -2.62 12.64
N HIS A 56 -11.61 -2.62 12.64
CA HIS A 56 -10.81 -1.46 12.25
C HIS A 56 -9.54 -1.89 11.50
N VAL A 57 -9.31 -1.31 10.33
CA VAL A 57 -8.08 -1.48 9.56
C VAL A 57 -7.24 -0.21 9.61
N LEU A 58 -5.97 -0.37 9.97
CA LEU A 58 -4.94 0.65 9.83
C LEU A 58 -4.16 0.39 8.54
N ASP A 59 -4.19 1.35 7.62
CA ASP A 59 -3.55 1.27 6.30
C ASP A 59 -2.34 2.21 6.29
N VAL A 60 -1.16 1.68 6.62
CA VAL A 60 0.09 2.44 6.66
C VAL A 60 0.77 2.40 5.29
N GLY A 61 1.14 3.57 4.76
CA GLY A 61 1.58 3.71 3.37
C GLY A 61 0.39 3.53 2.42
N ALA A 62 -0.66 4.32 2.64
CA ALA A 62 -1.92 4.18 1.91
C ALA A 62 -1.84 4.67 0.45
N ASN A 63 -0.83 5.48 0.11
CA ASN A 63 -0.68 6.17 -1.17
C ASN A 63 -1.99 6.88 -1.55
N THR A 64 -2.57 6.58 -2.72
CA THR A 64 -3.84 7.18 -3.18
C THR A 64 -5.08 6.38 -2.76
N GLY A 65 -4.92 5.36 -1.91
CA GLY A 65 -6.02 4.63 -1.28
C GLY A 65 -6.44 3.35 -2.00
N GLN A 66 -5.59 2.79 -2.87
CA GLN A 66 -5.91 1.58 -3.63
C GLN A 66 -6.32 0.39 -2.74
N TYR A 67 -5.66 0.21 -1.60
CA TYR A 67 -5.92 -0.90 -0.68
C TYR A 67 -7.30 -0.75 0.00
N ALA A 68 -7.50 0.37 0.69
CA ALA A 68 -8.76 0.68 1.36
C ALA A 68 -9.96 0.71 0.39
N LYS A 69 -9.79 1.25 -0.83
CA LYS A 69 -10.83 1.21 -1.86
C LYS A 69 -11.22 -0.21 -2.24
N ALA A 70 -10.23 -1.08 -2.47
CA ALA A 70 -10.49 -2.48 -2.81
C ALA A 70 -11.13 -3.25 -1.63
N LEU A 71 -10.72 -2.94 -0.40
CA LEU A 71 -11.28 -3.53 0.81
C LEU A 71 -12.76 -3.13 1.02
N LEU A 72 -13.09 -1.86 0.86
CA LEU A 72 -14.47 -1.38 0.97
C LEU A 72 -15.34 -1.93 -0.16
N ALA A 73 -14.79 -2.03 -1.37
CA ALA A 73 -15.49 -2.65 -2.51
C ALA A 73 -15.79 -4.15 -2.31
N SER A 74 -15.00 -4.86 -1.49
CA SER A 74 -15.28 -6.25 -1.11
C SER A 74 -16.33 -6.40 0.00
N GLY A 75 -17.00 -5.30 0.38
CA GLY A 75 -18.09 -5.30 1.37
C GLY A 75 -17.65 -5.11 2.81
N TYR A 76 -16.39 -4.74 3.09
CA TYR A 76 -15.96 -4.39 4.43
C TYR A 76 -16.77 -3.19 4.98
N GLN A 77 -17.29 -3.32 6.20
CA GLN A 77 -18.14 -2.30 6.84
C GLN A 77 -17.49 -1.65 8.07
N GLY A 78 -16.27 -2.06 8.42
CA GLY A 78 -15.56 -1.51 9.57
C GLY A 78 -14.87 -0.19 9.26
N LEU A 79 -14.11 0.29 10.25
CA LEU A 79 -13.35 1.54 10.16
C LEU A 79 -12.07 1.34 9.35
N VAL A 80 -11.66 2.38 8.62
CA VAL A 80 -10.37 2.45 7.95
C VAL A 80 -9.68 3.75 8.36
N THR A 81 -8.46 3.64 8.85
CA THR A 81 -7.58 4.79 9.10
C THR A 81 -6.33 4.63 8.24
N SER A 82 -6.18 5.53 7.27
CA SER A 82 -5.07 5.51 6.32
C SER A 82 -4.03 6.56 6.69
N PHE A 83 -2.75 6.18 6.62
CA PHE A 83 -1.60 7.05 6.86
C PHE A 83 -0.79 7.16 5.57
N GLU A 84 -0.59 8.38 5.11
CA GLU A 84 0.20 8.66 3.91
C GLU A 84 1.04 9.93 4.08
N PRO A 85 2.37 9.83 4.20
CA PRO A 85 3.21 11.00 4.42
C PRO A 85 3.35 11.93 3.21
N ASN A 86 3.22 11.43 1.98
CA ASN A 86 3.41 12.26 0.79
C ASN A 86 2.22 13.23 0.61
N PRO A 87 2.42 14.56 0.70
CA PRO A 87 1.30 15.52 0.66
C PRO A 87 0.45 15.44 -0.62
N ARG A 88 1.07 15.10 -1.76
CA ARG A 88 0.36 14.93 -3.03
C ARG A 88 -0.53 13.69 -2.99
N ALA A 89 0.01 12.55 -2.58
CA ALA A 89 -0.74 11.31 -2.46
C ALA A 89 -1.84 11.44 -1.39
N ALA A 90 -1.54 12.04 -0.24
CA ALA A 90 -2.50 12.30 0.82
C ALA A 90 -3.67 13.18 0.37
N LYS A 91 -3.42 14.19 -0.49
CA LYS A 91 -4.49 14.99 -1.10
C LYS A 91 -5.41 14.15 -1.99
N GLU A 92 -4.85 13.29 -2.84
CA GLU A 92 -5.63 12.38 -3.71
C GLU A 92 -6.38 11.32 -2.89
N LEU A 93 -5.76 10.82 -1.82
CA LEU A 93 -6.35 9.90 -0.86
C LEU A 93 -7.54 10.51 -0.13
N ARG A 94 -7.44 11.75 0.35
CA ARG A 94 -8.57 12.48 0.96
C ARG A 94 -9.73 12.64 -0.02
N ALA A 95 -9.45 12.95 -1.29
CA ALA A 95 -10.47 13.02 -2.33
C ALA A 95 -11.10 11.63 -2.58
N THR A 96 -10.32 10.56 -2.54
CA THR A 96 -10.80 9.18 -2.67
C THR A 96 -11.65 8.75 -1.48
N ALA A 97 -11.29 9.16 -0.26
CA ALA A 97 -12.04 8.89 0.97
C ALA A 97 -13.30 9.76 1.11
N ALA A 98 -13.41 10.84 0.34
CA ALA A 98 -14.54 11.78 0.43
C ALA A 98 -15.89 11.05 0.31
N GLY A 99 -16.82 11.40 1.21
CA GLY A 99 -18.16 10.79 1.27
C GLY A 99 -18.20 9.42 1.94
N ARG A 100 -17.10 8.95 2.57
CA ARG A 100 -17.05 7.68 3.32
C ARG A 100 -16.72 7.95 4.80
N PRO A 101 -17.73 8.12 5.68
CA PRO A 101 -17.51 8.48 7.08
C PRO A 101 -16.65 7.50 7.88
N ALA A 102 -16.64 6.23 7.49
CA ALA A 102 -15.82 5.19 8.11
C ALA A 102 -14.35 5.19 7.65
N TRP A 103 -13.95 6.11 6.77
CA TRP A 103 -12.58 6.20 6.24
C TRP A 103 -11.94 7.54 6.60
N THR A 104 -10.95 7.49 7.48
CA THR A 104 -10.15 8.62 7.95
C THR A 104 -8.76 8.61 7.33
N VAL A 105 -8.18 9.79 7.08
CA VAL A 105 -6.89 9.95 6.39
C VAL A 105 -6.00 10.90 7.19
N HIS A 106 -4.77 10.46 7.46
CA HIS A 106 -3.75 11.23 8.16
C HIS A 106 -2.52 11.40 7.24
N GLU A 107 -2.12 12.66 7.05
CA GLU A 107 -0.90 13.00 6.30
C GLU A 107 0.28 13.01 7.27
N VAL A 108 0.77 11.81 7.57
CA VAL A 108 1.83 11.59 8.57
C VAL A 108 2.54 10.27 8.25
N ALA A 109 3.84 10.21 8.50
CA ALA A 109 4.58 8.96 8.45
C ALA A 109 4.52 8.28 9.82
N LEU A 110 4.11 7.01 9.87
CA LEU A 110 4.29 6.23 11.10
C LEU A 110 5.75 5.75 11.19
N THR A 111 6.39 6.03 12.32
CA THR A 111 7.80 5.67 12.57
C THR A 111 8.02 5.28 14.03
N SER A 112 9.27 5.11 14.45
CA SER A 112 9.66 4.80 15.82
C SER A 112 9.69 6.02 16.75
N SER A 113 9.55 7.24 16.23
CA SER A 113 9.51 8.48 17.02
C SER A 113 8.58 9.55 16.43
N GLU A 114 8.13 10.48 17.27
CA GLU A 114 7.40 11.67 16.83
C GLU A 114 8.38 12.79 16.39
N GLY A 115 7.97 13.61 15.43
CA GLY A 115 8.79 14.71 14.93
C GLY A 115 8.59 14.97 13.45
N ARG A 116 9.67 15.32 12.74
CA ARG A 116 9.69 15.49 11.28
C ARG A 116 10.83 14.70 10.66
N MET A 117 10.62 14.23 9.44
CA MET A 117 11.63 13.53 8.64
C MET A 117 11.58 13.96 7.18
N THR A 118 12.71 13.82 6.50
CA THR A 118 12.79 14.02 5.05
C THR A 118 12.28 12.79 4.32
N LEU A 119 11.30 12.97 3.46
CA LEU A 119 10.78 11.96 2.55
C LEU A 119 11.38 12.15 1.16
N HIS A 120 11.92 11.06 0.58
CA HIS A 120 12.43 11.07 -0.79
C HIS A 120 11.35 10.56 -1.75
N VAL A 121 10.87 11.47 -2.61
CA VAL A 121 9.79 11.21 -3.57
C VAL A 121 10.37 11.14 -4.98
N THR A 122 10.07 10.06 -5.71
CA THR A 122 10.38 9.95 -7.14
C THR A 122 9.18 10.40 -7.98
N ASP A 123 9.42 11.00 -9.14
CA ASP A 123 8.35 11.49 -10.05
C ASP A 123 7.40 10.38 -10.54
N ASP A 124 7.83 9.12 -10.56
CA ASP A 124 6.92 7.98 -10.74
C ASP A 124 6.13 7.76 -9.43
N SER A 125 4.87 8.19 -9.44
CA SER A 125 3.95 8.32 -8.28
C SER A 125 3.64 7.02 -7.51
N GLN A 126 4.34 5.93 -7.84
CA GLN A 126 4.19 4.61 -7.26
C GLN A 126 5.31 4.26 -6.26
N SER A 127 6.39 5.04 -6.22
CA SER A 127 7.52 4.79 -5.32
C SER A 127 7.79 6.02 -4.45
N THR A 128 7.68 5.83 -3.14
CA THR A 128 7.93 6.85 -2.13
C THR A 128 8.62 6.13 -0.99
N SER A 129 9.83 6.56 -0.66
CA SER A 129 10.63 5.90 0.36
C SER A 129 11.19 6.93 1.34
N LEU A 130 11.18 6.57 2.62
CA LEU A 130 11.89 7.29 3.66
C LEU A 130 13.38 6.89 3.69
N LEU A 131 13.79 5.87 2.92
CA LEU A 131 15.19 5.52 2.75
C LEU A 131 15.83 6.41 1.68
N VAL A 132 17.08 6.80 1.92
CA VAL A 132 17.89 7.49 0.91
C VAL A 132 18.03 6.56 -0.31
N PRO A 133 17.65 6.99 -1.52
CA PRO A 133 17.85 6.19 -2.73
C PRO A 133 19.34 5.87 -2.92
N THR A 134 19.66 4.61 -3.23
CA THR A 134 21.03 4.24 -3.64
C THR A 134 21.44 5.05 -4.87
N ALA A 135 22.73 5.40 -4.99
CA ALA A 135 23.25 6.30 -6.04
C ALA A 135 22.80 5.93 -7.47
N ASP A 136 22.67 4.64 -7.78
CA ASP A 136 22.24 4.15 -9.10
C ASP A 136 20.75 4.45 -9.41
N TYR A 137 19.90 4.51 -8.38
CA TYR A 137 18.47 4.86 -8.53
C TYR A 137 18.25 6.38 -8.57
N ALA A 138 19.09 7.14 -7.87
CA ALA A 138 19.00 8.60 -7.80
C ALA A 138 19.31 9.31 -9.14
N PHE A 139 20.10 8.69 -10.01
CA PHE A 139 20.43 9.25 -11.32
C PHE A 139 19.32 9.06 -12.38
N MET A 140 18.35 8.16 -12.14
CA MET A 140 17.35 7.75 -13.13
C MET A 140 15.99 8.46 -12.98
N GLN A 141 15.75 9.15 -11.86
CA GLN A 141 14.48 9.79 -11.52
C GLN A 141 14.75 11.18 -10.89
N LYS A 142 13.89 12.16 -11.14
CA LYS A 142 13.91 13.40 -10.35
C LYS A 142 13.45 13.04 -8.94
N ASN A 143 14.40 13.12 -8.00
CA ASN A 143 14.12 12.98 -6.59
C ASN A 143 13.80 14.35 -6.02
N HIS A 144 12.65 14.47 -5.37
CA HIS A 144 12.29 15.64 -4.59
C HIS A 144 12.23 15.24 -3.12
N GLU A 145 12.79 16.11 -2.28
CA GLU A 145 12.76 15.97 -0.83
C GLU A 145 11.60 16.80 -0.27
N VAL A 146 10.81 16.19 0.60
CA VAL A 146 9.70 16.85 1.29
C VAL A 146 9.80 16.55 2.77
N GLU A 147 9.78 17.57 3.61
CA GLU A 147 9.67 17.39 5.05
C GLU A 147 8.24 16.97 5.40
N VAL A 148 8.11 15.87 6.14
CA VAL A 148 6.83 15.31 6.56
C VAL A 148 6.78 15.14 8.07
N ASP A 149 5.59 15.28 8.63
CA ASP A 149 5.36 14.97 10.04
C ASP A 149 5.44 13.45 10.26
N THR A 150 5.92 13.07 11.44
CA THR A 150 6.08 11.69 11.86
C THR A 150 5.45 11.46 13.23
N GLN A 151 4.90 10.27 13.41
CA GLN A 151 4.25 9.86 14.65
C GLN A 151 4.48 8.38 14.93
N THR A 152 4.42 7.96 16.19
CA THR A 152 4.40 6.54 16.53
C THR A 152 2.98 6.01 16.50
N LEU A 153 2.78 4.74 16.14
CA LEU A 153 1.45 4.12 16.20
C LEU A 153 0.91 4.12 17.64
N ASP A 154 1.79 3.89 18.61
CA ASP A 154 1.49 3.91 20.04
C ASP A 154 1.07 5.29 20.57
N ALA A 155 1.49 6.38 19.94
CA ALA A 155 1.06 7.74 20.28
C ALA A 155 -0.17 8.19 19.48
N PHE A 156 -0.33 7.68 18.26
CA PHE A 156 -1.50 7.98 17.43
C PHE A 156 -2.77 7.31 17.96
N GLY A 157 -2.63 6.10 18.48
CA GLY A 157 -3.76 5.23 18.73
C GLY A 157 -4.80 5.76 19.74
N PRO A 158 -6.10 5.57 19.48
CA PRO A 158 -7.13 5.54 20.53
C PRO A 158 -7.05 4.26 21.39
N PHE A 159 -6.02 3.43 21.21
CA PHE A 159 -5.87 2.08 21.77
C PHE A 159 -5.31 2.12 23.20
N ALA A 160 -5.95 2.92 24.07
CA ALA A 160 -5.52 3.13 25.46
C ALA A 160 -5.47 1.82 26.27
N SER A 161 -6.06 0.74 25.76
CA SER A 161 -5.95 -0.59 26.34
C SER A 161 -5.80 -1.71 25.28
N PRO A 162 -5.25 -2.87 25.67
CA PRO A 162 -5.24 -4.07 24.84
C PRO A 162 -6.61 -4.54 24.34
N ALA A 163 -7.68 -4.18 25.06
CA ALA A 163 -9.04 -4.52 24.65
C ALA A 163 -9.48 -3.74 23.40
N ASP A 164 -8.97 -2.51 23.22
CA ASP A 164 -9.29 -1.64 22.08
C ASP A 164 -8.54 -2.05 20.81
N ALA A 165 -7.44 -2.77 20.95
CA ALA A 165 -6.70 -3.36 19.83
C ALA A 165 -7.33 -4.66 19.28
N LYS A 166 -8.34 -5.22 19.98
CA LYS A 166 -9.03 -6.43 19.54
C LYS A 166 -9.83 -6.13 18.28
N GLY A 167 -9.60 -6.93 17.23
CA GLY A 167 -10.24 -6.71 15.94
C GLY A 167 -9.57 -5.60 15.11
N LEU A 168 -8.32 -5.26 15.41
CA LEU A 168 -7.51 -4.38 14.60
C LEU A 168 -6.69 -5.17 13.57
N LEU A 169 -6.63 -4.68 12.34
CA LEU A 169 -5.73 -5.18 11.30
C LEU A 169 -4.77 -4.07 10.91
N LEU A 170 -3.47 -4.29 11.14
CA LEU A 170 -2.40 -3.42 10.69
C LEU A 170 -1.88 -3.89 9.34
N LYS A 171 -2.18 -3.14 8.27
CA LYS A 171 -1.54 -3.28 6.96
C LYS A 171 -0.38 -2.27 6.89
N MET A 172 0.78 -2.73 6.45
CA MET A 172 1.97 -1.90 6.24
C MET A 172 2.53 -2.14 4.85
N ASP A 173 2.77 -1.06 4.12
CA ASP A 173 3.49 -1.06 2.85
C ASP A 173 4.25 0.27 2.75
N VAL A 174 5.39 0.36 3.44
CA VAL A 174 6.15 1.60 3.64
C VAL A 174 7.56 1.51 3.03
N GLN A 175 7.75 0.59 2.08
CA GLN A 175 8.93 0.44 1.23
C GLN A 175 10.26 0.51 2.00
N GLY A 176 10.39 -0.27 3.10
CA GLY A 176 11.63 -0.44 3.86
C GLY A 176 11.64 0.20 5.25
N PHE A 177 10.57 0.86 5.65
CA PHE A 177 10.40 1.46 6.99
C PHE A 177 9.54 0.62 7.95
N GLU A 178 9.17 -0.61 7.57
CA GLU A 178 8.28 -1.47 8.36
C GLU A 178 8.86 -1.74 9.75
N GLY A 179 10.20 -1.87 9.86
CA GLY A 179 10.87 -2.07 11.14
C GLY A 179 10.71 -0.88 12.10
N ASP A 180 10.68 0.36 11.58
CA ASP A 180 10.45 1.56 12.39
C ASP A 180 9.00 1.71 12.80
N VAL A 181 8.06 1.42 11.89
CA VAL A 181 6.63 1.38 12.23
C VAL A 181 6.39 0.37 13.37
N LEU A 182 6.96 -0.83 13.28
CA LEU A 182 6.82 -1.86 14.30
C LEU A 182 7.43 -1.44 15.65
N ARG A 183 8.58 -0.76 15.65
CA ARG A 183 9.18 -0.20 16.87
C ARG A 183 8.28 0.86 17.52
N GLY A 184 7.65 1.71 16.70
CA GLY A 184 6.67 2.69 17.16
C GLY A 184 5.29 2.11 17.51
N ALA A 185 5.10 0.80 17.37
CA ALA A 185 3.86 0.09 17.64
C ALA A 185 4.01 -0.93 18.79
N ALA A 186 5.10 -0.89 19.56
CA ALA A 186 5.44 -1.92 20.52
C ALA A 186 4.30 -2.22 21.52
N ARG A 187 3.69 -1.19 22.11
CA ARG A 187 2.57 -1.37 23.05
C ARG A 187 1.30 -1.85 22.35
N THR A 188 1.04 -1.33 21.15
CA THR A 188 -0.11 -1.75 20.34
C THR A 188 -0.02 -3.25 20.00
N LEU A 189 1.17 -3.73 19.67
CA LEU A 189 1.43 -5.12 19.27
C LEU A 189 1.36 -6.13 20.42
N GLU A 190 1.63 -5.74 21.68
CA GLU A 190 1.44 -6.60 22.86
C GLU A 190 0.00 -7.14 22.99
N SER A 191 -0.94 -6.47 22.32
CA SER A 191 -2.37 -6.75 22.37
C SER A 191 -2.88 -7.49 21.14
N CYS A 192 -2.02 -7.70 20.14
CA CYS A 192 -2.36 -8.35 18.89
C CYS A 192 -2.24 -9.87 19.00
N THR A 193 -3.12 -10.59 18.28
CA THR A 193 -3.00 -12.04 18.08
C THR A 193 -2.37 -12.29 16.71
N CYS A 194 -1.35 -13.15 16.64
CA CYS A 194 -0.68 -13.54 15.41
C CYS A 194 -1.51 -14.52 14.57
#